data_AF-A0A9C8M229-F1
#
_entry.id   AF-A0A9C8M229-F1
#
_cell.length_a   1.000
_cell.length_b   1.000
_cell.length_c   1.000
_cell.angle_alpha   90.00
_cell.angle_beta   90.00
_cell.angle_gamma   90.00
#
_symmetry.space_group_name_H-M   'P 1'
#
loop_
_entity.id
_entity.type
_entity.pdbx_description
1 polymer ?
#
loop_
_entity_poly.entity_id
_entity_poly.type
_entity_poly.pdbx_seq_one_letter_code
_entity_poly.pdbx_strand_id
1 'polypeptide(L)' 'MIIAIPLADEKLALHFGHCQKFALMKVDLDSKRILQRTDVDAPPHQPGLLPRWLGEMGVNIII' A
#
# COMPACT_ATOMS: atom_id res chain seq x y z
N MET A 1 8.81 6.77 -6.91
CA MET A 1 8.16 6.77 -5.59
C MET A 1 7.20 5.59 -5.51
N ILE A 2 6.99 4.99 -4.34
CA ILE A 2 6.01 3.93 -4.10
C ILE A 2 4.90 4.46 -3.18
N ILE A 3 3.65 4.31 -3.61
CA ILE A 3 2.46 4.65 -2.82
C ILE A 3 1.74 3.34 -2.46
N ALA A 4 1.40 3.13 -1.20
CA ALA A 4 0.55 2.03 -0.77
C ALA A 4 -0.90 2.49 -0.60
N ILE A 5 -1.84 1.74 -1.16
CA ILE A 5 -3.28 1.97 -1.04
C ILE A 5 -3.91 0.73 -0.39
N PRO A 6 -4.55 0.83 0.79
CA PRO A 6 -5.18 -0.29 1.44
C PRO A 6 -6.45 -0.69 0.70
N LEU A 7 -6.62 -1.98 0.43
CA LEU A 7 -7.76 -2.51 -0.29
C LEU A 7 -8.54 -3.54 0.52
N ALA A 8 -9.87 -3.49 0.40
CA ALA A 8 -10.81 -4.51 0.83
C ALA A 8 -11.81 -4.73 -0.31
N ASP A 9 -11.99 -5.98 -0.72
CA ASP A 9 -12.87 -6.35 -1.84
C ASP A 9 -12.58 -5.51 -3.10
N GLU A 10 -11.29 -5.39 -3.44
CA GLU A 10 -10.75 -4.64 -4.58
C GLU A 10 -11.04 -3.12 -4.58
N LYS A 11 -11.60 -2.59 -3.49
CA LYS A 11 -11.91 -1.17 -3.30
C LYS A 11 -11.05 -0.58 -2.19
N LEU A 12 -10.99 0.75 -2.12
CA LEU A 12 -10.32 1.44 -1.01
C LEU A 12 -10.90 0.97 0.33
N ALA A 13 -10.03 0.49 1.22
CA ALA A 13 -10.44 0.01 2.53
C ALA A 13 -10.87 1.19 3.42
N LEU A 14 -11.97 1.03 4.15
CA LEU A 14 -12.41 2.00 5.15
C LEU A 14 -11.53 2.02 6.41
N HIS A 15 -10.82 0.92 6.66
CA HIS A 15 -9.97 0.74 7.82
C HIS A 15 -8.59 0.26 7.38
N PHE A 16 -7.59 1.13 7.51
CA PHE A 16 -6.19 0.81 7.17
C PHE A 16 -5.70 -0.46 7.88
N GLY A 17 -6.02 -0.62 9.17
CA GLY A 17 -5.57 -1.78 9.97
C GLY A 17 -6.22 -3.11 9.60
N HIS A 18 -7.34 -3.11 8.88
CA HIS A 18 -8.13 -4.32 8.58
C HIS A 18 -8.32 -4.52 7.06
N CYS A 19 -7.43 -3.96 6.24
CA CYS A 19 -7.45 -4.23 4.82
C CYS A 19 -7.00 -5.67 4.53
N GLN A 20 -7.47 -6.22 3.41
CA GLN A 20 -7.07 -7.55 2.94
C GLN A 20 -5.74 -7.46 2.20
N LYS A 21 -5.52 -6.36 1.47
CA LYS A 21 -4.35 -6.15 0.59
C LYS A 21 -3.86 -4.71 0.61
N PHE A 22 -2.68 -4.50 0.07
CA PHE A 22 -2.19 -3.19 -0.37
C PHE A 22 -1.88 -3.22 -1.87
N ALA A 23 -2.41 -2.26 -2.62
CA ALA A 23 -1.91 -1.96 -3.96
C ALA A 23 -0.69 -1.03 -3.83
N LEU A 24 0.47 -1.53 -4.26
CA LEU A 24 1.71 -0.78 -4.32
C LEU A 24 1.87 -0.17 -5.71
N MET A 25 1.78 1.15 -5.76
CA MET A 25 1.83 1.94 -6.98
C MET A 25 3.23 2.54 -7.12
N LYS A 26 4.02 2.02 -8.05
CA LYS A 26 5.28 2.65 -8.45
C LYS A 26 4.95 3.79 -9.41
N VAL A 27 5.28 5.01 -9.03
CA VAL A 27 5.00 6.22 -9.82
C VAL A 27 6.27 7.00 -10.13
N ASP A 28 6.25 7.61 -11.31
CA ASP A 28 7.21 8.62 -11.75
C ASP A 28 6.60 10.01 -11.51
N LEU A 29 7.27 10.83 -10.71
CA LEU A 29 6.74 12.14 -10.29
C LEU A 29 6.85 13.19 -11.41
N ASP A 30 7.92 13.14 -12.21
CA ASP A 30 8.19 14.14 -13.23
C ASP A 30 7.20 14.01 -14.39
N SER A 31 7.01 12.79 -14.89
CA SER A 31 6.07 12.49 -15.98
C SER A 31 4.63 12.29 -15.49
N LYS A 32 4.40 12.21 -14.17
CA LYS A 32 3.09 11.94 -13.54
C LYS A 32 2.45 10.63 -14.03
N ARG A 33 3.26 9.58 -14.20
CA ARG A 33 2.81 8.27 -14.70
C ARG A 33 2.89 7.20 -13.63
N ILE A 34 1.92 6.29 -13.68
CA ILE A 34 2.00 5.01 -12.99
C ILE A 34 2.89 4.10 -13.83
N LEU A 35 4.00 3.63 -13.24
CA LEU A 35 4.94 2.73 -13.89
C LEU A 35 4.56 1.27 -13.67
N GLN A 36 4.05 0.94 -12.48
CA GLN A 36 3.70 -0.42 -12.09
C GLN A 36 2.69 -0.43 -10.94
N ARG A 37 1.84 -1.46 -10.94
CA ARG A 37 0.99 -1.85 -9.80
C ARG A 37 1.36 -3.27 -9.36
N THR A 38 1.53 -3.47 -8.06
CA THR A 38 1.71 -4.78 -7.44
C THR A 38 0.80 -4.86 -6.22
N ASP A 39 -0.07 -5.87 -6.17
CA ASP A 39 -0.95 -6.08 -5.02
C ASP A 39 -0.31 -7.12 -4.09
N VAL A 40 -0.25 -6.81 -2.80
CA VAL A 40 0.29 -7.69 -1.75
C VAL A 40 -0.75 -7.93 -0.67
N ASP A 41 -0.84 -9.17 -0.17
CA ASP A 41 -1.73 -9.49 0.95
C ASP A 41 -1.21 -8.84 2.23
N ALA A 42 -2.13 -8.26 3.01
CA ALA A 42 -1.77 -7.67 4.30
C ALA A 42 -1.37 -8.78 5.29
N PRO A 43 -0.34 -8.57 6.13
CA PRO A 43 0.00 -9.53 7.17
C PRO A 43 -1.13 -9.62 8.22
N PRO A 44 -1.16 -10.67 9.06
CA PRO A 44 -2.09 -10.76 10.17
C PRO A 44 -2.08 -9.49 11.03
N HIS A 45 -3.26 -9.08 11.49
CA HIS A 45 -3.41 -7.85 12.26
C HIS A 45 -2.58 -7.91 13.55
N GLN A 46 -1.65 -6.96 13.69
CA GLN A 46 -0.85 -6.75 14.88
C GLN A 46 -0.63 -5.24 15.09
N PRO A 47 -0.83 -4.70 16.31
CA PRO A 47 -0.60 -3.29 16.59
C PRO A 47 0.82 -2.85 16.20
N GLY A 48 0.92 -1.79 15.40
CA GLY A 48 2.19 -1.19 14.97
C GLY A 48 2.93 -1.91 13.83
N LEU A 49 2.44 -3.06 13.35
CA LEU A 49 3.14 -3.85 12.32
C LEU A 49 3.11 -3.18 10.94
N LEU A 50 1.93 -2.75 10.48
CA LEU A 50 1.72 -2.33 9.09
C LEU A 50 2.61 -1.15 8.65
N PRO A 51 2.76 -0.05 9.43
CA PRO A 51 3.62 1.07 9.00
C PRO A 51 5.08 0.65 8.81
N ARG A 52 5.61 -0.16 9.72
CA ARG A 52 6.99 -0.68 9.63
C ARG A 52 7.13 -1.62 8.44
N TRP A 53 6.20 -2.56 8.29
CA TRP A 53 6.20 -3.54 7.21
C TRP A 53 6.13 -2.87 5.81
N LEU A 54 5.30 -1.86 5.64
CA LEU A 54 5.26 -1.06 4.40
C LEU A 54 6.56 -0.26 4.19
N GLY A 55 7.15 0.28 5.26
CA GLY A 55 8.44 0.98 5.21
C GLY A 55 9.58 0.07 4.75
N GLU A 56 9.60 -1.18 5.21
CA GLU A 56 10.56 -2.21 4.78
C GLU A 56 10.41 -2.55 3.27
N MET A 57 9.23 -2.34 2.68
CA MET A 57 8.98 -2.45 1.24
C MET A 57 9.34 -1.19 0.44
N GLY A 58 9.86 -0.15 1.09
CA GLY A 58 10.22 1.11 0.45
C GLY A 58 9.02 1.99 0.09
N VAL A 59 7.86 1.77 0.71
CA VAL A 59 6.68 2.65 0.56
C VAL A 59 7.03 4.04 1.08
N ASN A 60 6.77 5.05 0.27
CA ASN A 60 7.03 6.45 0.60
C ASN A 60 5.79 7.17 1.13
N ILE A 61 4.61 6.81 0.63
CA ILE A 61 3.32 7.45 0.94
C ILE A 61 2.26 6.36 1.12
N ILE A 62 1.35 6.57 2.07
CA ILE A 62 0.14 5.77 2.26
C ILE A 62 -1.06 6.68 1.97
N ILE A 63 -2.03 6.20 1.20
CA ILE A 63 -3.29 6.91 0.88
C ILE A 63 -4.46 6.08 1.38
#